data_AF-A0AAU3IVR5-F1
#
_entry.id   AF-A0AAU3IVR5-F1
#
_cell.length_a   1.000
_cell.length_b   1.000
_cell.length_c   1.000
_cell.angle_alpha   90.00
_cell.angle_beta   90.00
_cell.angle_gamma   90.00
#
_symmetry.space_group_name_H-M   'P 1'
#
loop_
_entity.id
_entity.type
_entity.pdbx_description
1 polymer ?
#
loop_
_entity_poly.entity_id
_entity_poly.type
_entity_poly.pdbx_seq_one_letter_code
_entity_poly.pdbx_strand_id
1 'polypeptide(L)' 'MTISAVPDRAALDEACALAGFDPACAEPVRIAENEIWRLPGEVIVRIARGGQ' A
#
# COMPACT_ATOMS: atom_id res chain seq x y z
N MET A 1 -2.68 -22.87 -3.86
CA MET A 1 -2.94 -22.09 -2.63
C MET A 1 -3.08 -20.64 -3.02
N THR A 2 -4.27 -20.07 -2.97
CA THR A 2 -4.46 -18.63 -3.17
C THR A 2 -4.44 -18.01 -1.77
N ILE A 3 -3.30 -17.47 -1.34
CA ILE A 3 -3.27 -16.60 -0.17
C ILE A 3 -4.00 -15.32 -0.59
N SER A 4 -5.24 -15.15 -0.12
CA SER A 4 -5.84 -13.82 -0.06
C SER A 4 -5.04 -13.05 0.98
N ALA A 5 -4.11 -12.22 0.52
CA ALA A 5 -3.43 -11.27 1.36
C ALA A 5 -4.45 -10.21 1.80
N VAL A 6 -4.77 -10.16 3.10
CA VAL A 6 -5.53 -9.04 3.65
C VAL A 6 -4.64 -7.81 3.52
N PRO A 7 -5.10 -6.70 2.90
CA PRO A 7 -4.28 -5.51 2.71
C PRO A 7 -3.87 -4.90 4.05
N ASP A 8 -2.59 -4.54 4.17
CA ASP A 8 -2.05 -3.90 5.36
C ASP A 8 -2.25 -2.38 5.27
N ARG A 9 -3.47 -1.96 5.59
CA ARG A 9 -3.86 -0.55 5.55
C ARG A 9 -3.09 0.29 6.58
N ALA A 10 -2.64 -0.32 7.69
CA ALA A 10 -1.87 0.37 8.73
C ALA A 10 -0.46 0.74 8.22
N ALA A 11 0.22 -0.19 7.55
CA ALA A 11 1.52 0.09 6.93
C ALA A 11 1.43 1.19 5.86
N LEU A 12 0.35 1.25 5.10
CA LEU A 12 0.10 2.34 4.15
C LEU A 12 -0.05 3.69 4.86
N ASP A 13 -0.83 3.73 5.94
CA ASP A 13 -1.12 4.97 6.66
C ASP A 13 0.15 5.57 7.27
N GLU A 14 0.93 4.74 7.97
CA GLU A 14 2.21 5.12 8.55
C GLU A 14 3.21 5.61 7.49
N ALA A 15 3.34 4.88 6.37
CA ALA A 15 4.24 5.26 5.30
C ALA A 15 3.84 6.60 4.65
N CYS A 16 2.54 6.83 4.46
CA CYS A 16 2.04 8.09 3.90
C CYS A 16 2.24 9.25 4.87
N ALA A 17 1.96 9.06 6.17
CA ALA A 17 2.20 10.07 7.20
C ALA A 17 3.68 10.49 7.27
N LEU A 18 4.61 9.52 7.21
CA LEU A 18 6.05 9.79 7.22
C LEU A 18 6.55 10.51 5.96
N ALA A 19 5.93 10.24 4.82
CA ALA A 19 6.29 10.84 3.54
C ALA A 19 5.52 12.14 3.22
N GLY A 20 4.57 12.55 4.07
CA GLY A 20 3.75 13.75 3.88
C GLY A 20 2.63 13.59 2.83
N PHE A 21 2.18 12.36 2.59
CA PHE A 21 1.06 12.05 1.69
C PHE A 21 -0.22 11.74 2.47
N ASP A 22 -1.37 12.03 1.86
CA ASP A 22 -2.68 11.67 2.39
C ASP A 22 -3.17 10.33 1.81
N PRO A 23 -3.30 9.27 2.63
CA PRO A 23 -3.77 7.97 2.19
C PRO A 23 -5.31 7.84 2.17
N ALA A 24 -6.08 8.90 2.47
CA ALA A 24 -7.55 8.84 2.55
C ALA A 24 -8.20 8.33 1.25
N CYS A 25 -7.66 8.74 0.10
CA CYS A 25 -8.12 8.32 -1.23
C CYS A 25 -7.22 7.24 -1.87
N ALA A 26 -6.48 6.47 -1.07
CA ALA A 26 -5.63 5.42 -1.61
C ALA A 26 -6.45 4.25 -2.17
N GLU A 27 -6.23 3.94 -3.45
CA GLU A 27 -6.87 2.82 -4.13
C GLU A 27 -5.90 1.63 -4.24
N PRO A 28 -6.31 0.41 -3.82
CA PRO A 28 -5.49 -0.77 -4.01
C PRO A 28 -5.42 -1.12 -5.50
N VAL A 29 -4.21 -1.12 -6.06
CA VAL A 29 -3.96 -1.51 -7.46
C VAL A 29 -3.63 -3.00 -7.54
N ARG A 30 -2.84 -3.51 -6.61
CA ARG A 30 -2.47 -4.92 -6.51
C ARG A 30 -2.16 -5.28 -5.06
N ILE A 31 -2.86 -6.28 -4.53
CA ILE A 31 -2.59 -6.83 -3.19
C ILE A 31 -2.10 -8.26 -3.39
N ALA A 32 -0.78 -8.42 -3.35
CA ALA A 32 -0.09 -9.70 -3.55
C ALA A 32 1.17 -9.75 -2.66
N GLU A 33 2.29 -10.29 -3.15
CA GLU A 33 3.59 -10.27 -2.45
C GLU A 33 4.05 -8.83 -2.13
N ASN A 34 3.82 -7.92 -3.06
CA ASN A 34 3.93 -6.48 -2.85
C ASN A 34 2.53 -5.87 -2.92
N GLU A 35 2.26 -4.94 -2.01
CA GLU A 35 1.03 -4.17 -2.02
C GLU A 35 1.29 -2.86 -2.76
N ILE A 36 0.58 -2.66 -3.86
CA ILE A 36 0.66 -1.46 -4.67
C ILE A 36 -0.63 -0.68 -4.49
N TRP A 37 -0.45 0.57 -4.09
CA TRP A 37 -1.52 1.53 -3.86
C TRP A 37 -1.31 2.74 -4.76
N ARG A 38 -2.40 3.30 -5.27
CA ARG A 38 -2.40 4.57 -5.99
C ARG A 38 -2.98 5.63 -5.07
N LEU A 39 -2.25 6.73 -4.93
CA LEU A 39 -2.69 7.94 -4.25
C LEU A 39 -3.13 8.99 -5.28
N PRO A 40 -3.86 10.03 -4.84
CA PRO A 40 -4.09 11.22 -5.65
C PRO A 40 -2.79 11.85 -6.14
N GLY A 41 -2.83 12.51 -7.30
CA GLY A 41 -1.66 13.18 -7.87
C GLY A 41 -0.65 12.23 -8.54
N GLU A 42 -1.12 11.08 -9.03
CA GLU A 42 -0.32 10.10 -9.78
C GLU A 42 0.83 9.46 -8.97
N VAL A 43 0.72 9.49 -7.64
CA VAL A 43 1.70 8.88 -6.74
C VAL A 43 1.38 7.39 -6.56
N ILE A 44 2.42 6.55 -6.63
CA ILE A 44 2.32 5.11 -6.42
C ILE A 44 3.10 4.73 -5.17
N VAL A 45 2.42 4.09 -4.22
CA VAL A 45 3.04 3.53 -3.02
C VAL A 45 3.19 2.02 -3.20
N ARG A 46 4.38 1.52 -2.91
CA ARG A 46 4.67 0.08 -2.91
C ARG A 46 5.16 -0.34 -1.53
N ILE A 47 4.39 -1.20 -0.87
CA ILE A 47 4.74 -1.80 0.42
C ILE A 47 5.27 -3.21 0.14
N ALA A 48 6.54 -3.44 0.45
CA ALA A 48 7.14 -4.76 0.39
C ALA A 48 6.83 -5.51 1.69
N ARG A 49 6.34 -6.74 1.60
CA ARG A 49 6.19 -7.60 2.79
C ARG A 49 7.55 -8.20 3.15
N GLY A 50 7.92 -8.12 4.43
CA GLY A 50 9.16 -8.71 4.93
C GLY A 50 9.16 -10.23 4.71
N GLY A 51 10.15 -10.72 3.96
CA GLY A 51 10.23 -12.11 3.50
C GLY A 51 10.99 -12.33 2.19
N GLN A 52 11.75 -11.32 1.73
CA GLN A 52 12.71 -11.39 0.64
C GLN A 52 14.10 -11.01 1.15
#